data_AF-A0ABD4ZIY6-F1
#
_entry.id   AF-A0ABD4ZIY6-F1
#
_cell.length_a   1.000
_cell.length_b   1.000
_cell.length_c   1.000
_cell.angle_alpha   90.00
_cell.angle_beta   90.00
_cell.angle_gamma   90.00
#
_symmetry.space_group_name_H-M   'P 1'
#
loop_
_entity.id
_entity.type
_entity.pdbx_description
1 polymer ?
#
loop_
_entity_poly.entity_id
_entity_poly.type
_entity_poly.pdbx_seq_one_letter_code
_entity_poly.pdbx_strand_id
1 'polypeptide(L)'
;MIKVTTGDVIRQLVSRGVFEWKKDAEYQIGIKDEQIVVNKDGSAEIAYLGNTLESVIQLADMFKKVGTKEQQEQINAALTDLVTIGDRWNEA
;
A
#
# COMPACT_ATOMS: atom_id res chain seq x y z
N MET A 1 20.37 9.78 7.10
CA MET A 1 19.33 8.94 6.48
C MET A 1 18.14 8.87 7.42
N ILE A 2 17.19 9.80 7.25
CA ILE A 2 15.95 9.73 8.03
C ILE A 2 15.12 8.60 7.41
N LYS A 3 14.72 7.63 8.23
CA LYS A 3 14.02 6.43 7.79
C LYS A 3 12.55 6.76 7.54
N VAL A 4 12.01 6.35 6.39
CA VAL A 4 10.57 6.40 6.12
C VAL A 4 9.83 5.76 7.29
N THR A 5 8.93 6.51 7.93
CA THR A 5 8.19 5.99 9.07
C THR A 5 6.95 5.24 8.60
N THR A 6 6.45 4.33 9.44
CA THR A 6 5.16 3.68 9.25
C THR A 6 4.02 4.67 9.02
N GLY A 7 4.04 5.80 9.74
CA GLY A 7 3.02 6.84 9.59
C GLY A 7 3.04 7.50 8.20
N ASP A 8 4.23 7.67 7.62
CA ASP A 8 4.37 8.24 6.28
C ASP A 8 3.83 7.27 5.22
N VAL A 9 4.13 5.97 5.36
CA VAL A 9 3.62 4.90 4.48
C VAL A 9 2.10 4.89 4.47
N ILE A 10 1.48 4.78 5.65
CA ILE A 10 0.02 4.70 5.77
C ILE A 10 -0.62 5.98 5.23
N ARG A 11 -0.06 7.16 5.54
CA ARG A 11 -0.60 8.45 5.07
C ARG A 11 -0.61 8.55 3.55
N GLN A 12 0.44 8.09 2.86
CA GLN A 12 0.46 8.11 1.40
C GLN A 12 -0.52 7.12 0.78
N LEU A 13 -0.67 5.94 1.37
CA LEU A 13 -1.66 4.97 0.88
C LEU A 13 -3.10 5.48 1.08
N VAL A 14 -3.38 6.13 2.20
CA VAL A 14 -4.67 6.79 2.45
C VAL A 14 -4.93 7.91 1.45
N SER A 15 -3.96 8.80 1.22
CA SER A 15 -4.14 9.96 0.32
C SER A 15 -4.41 9.55 -1.14
N ARG A 16 -3.96 8.34 -1.53
CA ARG A 16 -4.19 7.75 -2.85
C ARG A 16 -5.42 6.84 -2.92
N GLY A 17 -6.18 6.71 -1.84
CA GLY A 17 -7.40 5.88 -1.82
C GLY A 17 -7.14 4.38 -1.90
N VAL A 18 -5.93 3.91 -1.56
CA VAL A 18 -5.56 2.48 -1.66
C VAL A 18 -6.44 1.59 -0.78
N PHE A 19 -6.90 2.11 0.36
CA PHE A 19 -7.76 1.39 1.30
C PHE A 19 -9.26 1.55 1.03
N GLU A 20 -9.63 2.25 -0.04
CA GLU A 20 -11.03 2.36 -0.43
C GLU A 20 -11.50 1.01 -1.00
N TRP A 21 -12.73 0.65 -0.64
CA TRP A 21 -13.34 -0.56 -1.16
C TRP A 21 -13.53 -0.48 -2.68
N LYS A 22 -13.12 -1.52 -3.40
CA LYS A 22 -13.24 -1.62 -4.86
C LYS A 22 -14.22 -2.72 -5.22
N LYS A 23 -15.37 -2.34 -5.79
CA LYS A 23 -16.53 -3.22 -5.99
C LYS A 23 -16.26 -4.53 -6.73
N ASP A 24 -15.35 -4.48 -7.70
CA ASP A 24 -15.06 -5.61 -8.58
C ASP A 24 -13.67 -6.22 -8.30
N ALA A 25 -13.03 -5.84 -7.19
CA ALA A 25 -11.72 -6.36 -6.85
C ALA A 25 -11.85 -7.66 -6.03
N GLU A 26 -11.24 -8.74 -6.53
CA GLU A 26 -11.12 -10.02 -5.82
C GLU A 26 -10.40 -9.84 -4.47
N TYR A 27 -9.47 -8.89 -4.39
CA TYR A 27 -8.70 -8.59 -3.20
C TYR A 27 -8.92 -7.14 -2.76
N GLN A 28 -9.21 -6.95 -1.48
CA GLN A 28 -9.35 -5.67 -0.80
C GLN A 28 -8.13 -5.38 0.06
N ILE A 29 -7.73 -4.12 0.13
CA ILE A 29 -6.60 -3.67 0.92
C ILE A 29 -7.15 -2.88 2.11
N GLY A 30 -6.61 -3.10 3.29
CA GLY A 30 -7.06 -2.42 4.51
C GLY A 30 -5.94 -2.18 5.50
N ILE A 31 -6.31 -1.53 6.61
CA ILE A 31 -5.47 -1.42 7.80
C ILE A 31 -6.13 -2.18 8.94
N LYS A 32 -5.38 -3.07 9.59
CA LYS A 32 -5.80 -3.77 10.80
C LYS A 32 -4.61 -3.91 11.74
N ASP A 33 -4.80 -3.59 13.02
CA ASP A 33 -3.75 -3.64 14.04
C ASP A 33 -2.47 -2.89 13.61
N GLU A 34 -2.67 -1.70 13.01
CA GLU A 34 -1.61 -0.85 12.45
C GLU A 34 -0.78 -1.49 11.32
N GLN A 35 -1.29 -2.57 10.71
CA GLN A 35 -0.67 -3.28 9.60
C GLN A 35 -1.52 -3.19 8.34
N ILE A 36 -0.83 -3.12 7.19
CA ILE A 36 -1.42 -3.30 5.88
C ILE A 36 -1.83 -4.76 5.76
N VAL A 37 -3.10 -4.95 5.43
CA VAL A 37 -3.68 -6.27 5.20
C VAL A 37 -4.30 -6.38 3.83
N VAL A 38 -4.29 -7.60 3.30
CA VAL A 38 -5.02 -7.97 2.09
C VAL A 38 -6.05 -9.03 2.48
N ASN A 39 -7.31 -8.77 2.13
CA ASN A 39 -8.41 -9.70 2.31
C ASN A 39 -8.96 -10.09 0.95
N LYS A 40 -9.29 -11.37 0.75
CA LYS A 40 -10.04 -11.82 -0.42
C LYS A 40 -11.53 -11.57 -0.19
N ASP A 41 -12.21 -10.99 -1.17
CA ASP A 41 -13.64 -10.71 -1.06
C ASP A 41 -14.43 -12.00 -0.77
N GLY A 42 -15.34 -11.93 0.21
CA GLY A 42 -16.09 -13.09 0.72
C GLY A 42 -15.28 -14.10 1.54
N SER A 43 -14.01 -13.83 1.88
CA SER A 43 -13.17 -14.69 2.72
C SER A 43 -12.99 -14.15 4.14
N ALA A 44 -12.78 -15.06 5.10
CA ALA A 44 -12.31 -14.73 6.45
C ALA A 44 -10.77 -14.67 6.53
N GLU A 45 -10.07 -15.06 5.47
CA GLU A 45 -8.62 -15.09 5.41
C GLU A 45 -8.05 -13.70 5.19
N ILE A 46 -7.19 -13.26 6.12
CA ILE A 46 -6.52 -11.97 6.09
C ILE A 46 -5.02 -12.22 6.04
N ALA A 47 -4.37 -11.76 4.96
CA ALA A 47 -2.92 -11.76 4.86
C ALA A 47 -2.37 -10.45 5.42
N TYR A 48 -1.44 -10.55 6.38
CA TYR A 48 -0.75 -9.40 6.96
C TYR A 48 0.56 -9.17 6.21
N LEU A 49 0.70 -7.98 5.62
CA LEU A 49 1.92 -7.59 4.90
C LEU A 49 2.88 -6.78 5.79
N GLY A 50 2.42 -6.32 6.95
CA GLY A 50 3.15 -5.38 7.80
C GLY A 50 2.86 -3.93 7.42
N ASN A 51 3.71 -3.00 7.83
CA ASN A 51 3.45 -1.56 7.71
C ASN A 51 4.67 -0.75 7.27
N THR A 52 5.55 -1.39 6.49
CA THR A 52 6.80 -0.81 6.03
C THR A 52 6.76 -0.53 4.53
N LEU A 53 7.80 0.14 4.01
CA LEU A 53 7.95 0.35 2.56
C LEU A 53 8.02 -1.00 1.81
N GLU A 54 8.69 -1.99 2.40
CA GLU A 54 8.76 -3.35 1.87
C GLU A 54 7.36 -3.98 1.73
N SER A 55 6.48 -3.77 2.72
CA SER A 55 5.08 -4.22 2.64
C SER A 55 4.34 -3.61 1.44
N VAL A 56 4.61 -2.33 1.13
CA VAL A 56 3.99 -1.66 -0.03
C VAL A 56 4.57 -2.14 -1.36
N ILE A 57 5.88 -2.40 -1.42
CA ILE A 57 6.50 -3.01 -2.61
C ILE A 57 5.89 -4.39 -2.87
N GLN A 58 5.73 -5.18 -1.81
CA GLN A 58 5.12 -6.51 -1.89
C GLN A 58 3.66 -6.43 -2.33
N LEU A 59 2.91 -5.45 -1.81
CA LEU A 59 1.56 -5.12 -2.26
C LEU A 59 1.53 -4.81 -3.76
N ALA A 60 2.41 -3.93 -4.25
CA ALA A 60 2.48 -3.59 -5.67
C ALA A 60 2.74 -4.83 -6.55
N ASP A 61 3.65 -5.71 -6.15
CA ASP A 61 3.96 -6.93 -6.89
C ASP A 61 2.83 -7.96 -6.89
N MET A 62 2.07 -8.05 -5.80
CA MET A 62 0.83 -8.85 -5.77
C MET A 62 -0.21 -8.28 -6.73
N PHE A 63 -0.52 -6.98 -6.63
CA PHE A 63 -1.58 -6.35 -7.40
C PHE A 63 -1.25 -6.22 -8.89
N LYS A 64 0.03 -6.26 -9.30
CA LYS A 64 0.42 -6.43 -10.73
C LYS A 64 -0.18 -7.69 -11.37
N LYS A 65 -0.39 -8.77 -10.59
CA LYS A 65 -0.85 -10.07 -11.10
C LYS A 65 -2.36 -10.25 -11.01
N VAL A 66 -2.95 -9.79 -9.90
CA VAL A 66 -4.35 -10.10 -9.54
C VAL A 66 -5.20 -8.87 -9.22
N GLY A 67 -4.59 -7.69 -9.24
CA GLY A 67 -5.24 -6.43 -8.90
C GLY A 67 -5.98 -5.77 -10.06
N THR A 68 -6.91 -4.88 -9.72
CA THR A 68 -7.50 -3.98 -10.72
C THR A 68 -6.48 -2.95 -11.18
N LYS A 69 -6.70 -2.36 -12.37
CA LYS A 69 -5.86 -1.26 -12.88
C LYS A 69 -5.80 -0.08 -11.91
N GLU A 70 -6.95 0.26 -11.33
CA GLU A 70 -7.06 1.36 -10.36
C GLU A 70 -6.22 1.08 -9.10
N GLN A 71 -6.28 -0.15 -8.55
CA GLN A 71 -5.46 -0.53 -7.40
C GLN A 71 -3.96 -0.43 -7.72
N GLN A 72 -3.55 -0.90 -8.91
CA GLN A 72 -2.16 -0.80 -9.36
C GLN A 72 -1.71 0.67 -9.47
N GLU A 73 -2.53 1.53 -10.07
CA GLU A 73 -2.24 2.96 -10.24
C GLU A 73 -2.09 3.67 -8.89
N GLN A 74 -3.00 3.41 -7.94
CA GLN A 74 -2.97 4.02 -6.61
C GLN A 74 -1.75 3.58 -5.79
N ILE A 75 -1.39 2.29 -5.82
CA ILE A 75 -0.20 1.78 -5.12
C ILE A 75 1.08 2.32 -5.76
N ASN A 76 1.18 2.34 -7.09
CA ASN A 76 2.36 2.86 -7.79
C ASN A 76 2.56 4.36 -7.56
N ALA A 77 1.46 5.13 -7.51
CA ALA A 77 1.52 6.55 -7.16
C ALA A 77 2.03 6.74 -5.72
N ALA A 78 1.50 5.98 -4.76
CA ALA A 78 1.95 6.05 -3.38
C ALA A 78 3.44 5.67 -3.23
N LEU A 79 3.91 4.64 -3.93
CA LEU A 79 5.33 4.28 -3.97
C LEU A 79 6.20 5.39 -4.55
N THR A 80 5.75 6.04 -5.63
CA THR A 80 6.49 7.14 -6.28
C THR A 80 6.64 8.33 -5.33
N ASP A 81 5.59 8.67 -4.58
CA ASP A 81 5.65 9.73 -3.58
C ASP A 81 6.60 9.36 -2.42
N LEU A 82 6.55 8.11 -1.95
CA LEU A 82 7.44 7.63 -0.88
C LEU A 82 8.92 7.67 -1.29
N VAL A 83 9.25 7.28 -2.54
CA VAL A 83 10.60 7.39 -3.09
C VAL A 83 11.03 8.85 -3.20
N THR A 84 10.17 9.72 -3.75
CA THR A 84 10.46 11.16 -3.91
C THR A 84 10.67 11.85 -2.56
N ILE A 85 9.92 11.46 -1.53
CA ILE A 85 10.14 11.93 -0.15
C ILE A 85 11.53 11.48 0.34
N GLY A 86 11.89 10.22 0.14
CA GLY A 86 13.21 9.69 0.49
C GLY A 86 14.36 10.43 -0.17
N ASP A 87 14.24 10.75 -1.46
CA ASP A 87 15.25 11.50 -2.21
C ASP A 87 15.44 12.92 -1.66
N ARG A 88 14.34 13.64 -1.43
CA ARG A 88 14.38 15.00 -0.83
C ARG A 88 14.99 15.04 0.56
N TRP A 89 15.02 13.91 1.27
CA TRP A 89 15.53 13.81 2.64
C TRP A 89 17.01 13.36 2.68
N ASN A 90 17.53 12.88 1.55
CA ASN A 90 18.96 12.61 1.35
C ASN A 90 19.71 13.83 0.81
N GLU A 91 19.02 14.85 0.32
CA GLU A 91 19.58 16.11 -0.18
C GLU A 91 19.77 17.21 0.90
N ALA A 92 19.41 16.93 2.16
CA ALA A 92 19.52 17.85 3.30
C ALA A 92 20.59 17.40 4.31
#